data_AF-A0A7W1QL52-F1
#
_entry.id   AF-A0A7W1QL52-F1
#
_cell.length_a   1.000
_cell.length_b   1.000
_cell.length_c   1.000
_cell.angle_alpha   90.00
_cell.angle_beta   90.00
_cell.angle_gamma   90.00
#
_symmetry.space_group_name_H-M   'P 1'
#
loop_
_entity.id
_entity.type
_entity.pdbx_description
1 polymer ?
#
loop_
_entity_poly.entity_id
_entity_poly.type
_entity_poly.pdbx_seq_one_letter_code
_entity_poly.pdbx_strand_id
1 'polypeptide(L)'
;MALVVFMRGVNVGSAKRFQPSLLARDLEHLGVSNLGAAGTFVVRGAIGQAALRAEFLRRLPFACDLMVCEGRDLLKLGAAEPFPDSSENPDLRRFVSILARRLPKPPVLPWSYPAGEQWQVSLVGVSGRFVLCHWRRFGTSGLEPNTIIEKRFGVRATTRNWNTILRVCQLLQP
;
A
#
# COMPACT_ATOMS: atom_id res chain seq x y z
N MET A 1 19.60 -4.86 2.37
CA MET A 1 18.56 -4.25 1.50
C MET A 1 17.30 -4.11 2.34
N ALA A 2 16.68 -2.93 2.39
CA ALA A 2 15.54 -2.70 3.27
C ALA A 2 14.27 -3.36 2.75
N LEU A 3 13.45 -3.89 3.66
CA LEU A 3 12.11 -4.39 3.40
C LEU A 3 11.06 -3.36 3.84
N VAL A 4 9.91 -3.35 3.18
CA VAL A 4 8.77 -2.52 3.56
C VAL A 4 7.57 -3.40 3.84
N VAL A 5 6.91 -3.18 4.97
CA VAL A 5 5.73 -3.91 5.41
C VAL A 5 4.51 -3.01 5.38
N PHE A 6 3.46 -3.44 4.69
CA PHE A 6 2.14 -2.82 4.72
C PHE A 6 1.13 -3.78 5.33
N MET A 7 0.47 -3.35 6.41
CA MET A 7 -0.57 -4.12 7.09
C MET A 7 -1.95 -3.82 6.51
N ARG A 8 -2.79 -4.84 6.35
CA ARG A 8 -4.16 -4.70 5.85
C ARG A 8 -5.17 -4.54 7.00
N GLY A 9 -6.01 -3.52 6.89
CA GLY A 9 -7.21 -3.35 7.72
C GLY A 9 -6.94 -3.11 9.21
N VAL A 10 -5.79 -2.54 9.55
CA VAL A 10 -5.46 -2.15 10.93
C VAL A 10 -5.91 -0.73 11.22
N ASN A 11 -6.38 -0.49 12.44
CA ASN A 11 -6.84 0.84 12.88
C ASN A 11 -7.91 1.47 11.96
N VAL A 12 -8.75 0.63 11.34
CA VAL A 12 -9.90 1.07 10.54
C VAL A 12 -11.17 0.79 11.34
N GLY A 13 -11.96 1.82 11.62
CA GLY A 13 -13.15 1.71 12.46
C GLY A 13 -12.81 1.28 13.90
N SER A 14 -13.59 0.37 14.47
CA SER A 14 -13.41 -0.13 15.84
C SER A 14 -12.57 -1.41 15.94
N ALA A 15 -12.17 -1.99 14.81
CA ALA A 15 -11.51 -3.30 14.76
C ALA A 15 -9.98 -3.18 14.66
N LYS A 16 -9.28 -4.26 15.07
CA LYS A 16 -7.82 -4.44 14.92
C LYS A 16 -7.02 -3.21 15.37
N ARG A 17 -7.42 -2.64 16.51
CA ARG A 17 -6.78 -1.48 17.12
C ARG A 17 -5.47 -1.89 17.77
N PHE A 18 -4.39 -1.23 17.39
CA PHE A 18 -3.07 -1.37 18.01
C PHE A 18 -2.23 -0.12 17.74
N GLN A 19 -1.10 0.01 18.42
CA GLN A 19 -0.19 1.13 18.23
C GLN A 19 1.03 0.69 17.39
N PRO A 20 1.13 1.10 16.09
CA PRO A 20 2.26 0.74 15.24
C PRO A 20 3.62 1.15 15.79
N SER A 21 3.70 2.27 16.51
CA SER A 21 4.97 2.73 17.09
C SER A 21 5.49 1.80 18.20
N LEU A 22 4.61 1.16 18.97
CA LEU A 22 5.02 0.15 19.95
C LEU A 22 5.58 -1.09 19.26
N LEU A 23 4.92 -1.55 18.18
CA LEU A 23 5.44 -2.66 17.39
C LEU A 23 6.81 -2.34 16.78
N ALA A 24 7.03 -1.11 16.31
CA ALA A 24 8.34 -0.70 15.80
C ALA A 24 9.41 -0.68 16.89
N ARG A 25 9.09 -0.15 18.09
CA ARG A 25 9.99 -0.19 19.25
C ARG A 25 10.35 -1.62 19.62
N ASP A 26 9.37 -2.51 19.69
CA ASP A 26 9.59 -3.91 20.06
C ASP A 26 10.44 -4.69 19.02
N LEU A 27 10.60 -4.11 17.81
CA LEU A 27 11.41 -4.62 16.70
C LEU A 27 12.61 -3.73 16.37
N GLU A 28 13.04 -2.86 17.29
CA GLU A 28 14.13 -1.90 17.07
C GLU A 28 15.45 -2.57 16.67
N HIS A 29 15.70 -3.79 17.15
CA HIS A 29 16.87 -4.61 16.79
C HIS A 29 16.94 -4.95 15.30
N LEU A 30 15.83 -4.85 14.56
CA LEU A 30 15.78 -5.00 13.10
C LEU A 30 15.80 -3.65 12.37
N GLY A 31 16.06 -2.54 13.06
CA GLY A 31 16.02 -1.19 12.50
C GLY A 31 14.67 -0.86 11.88
N VAL A 32 13.58 -1.14 12.61
CA VAL A 32 12.21 -0.89 12.16
C VAL A 32 11.81 0.56 12.42
N SER A 33 11.28 1.22 11.39
CA SER A 33 10.65 2.54 11.49
C SER A 33 9.19 2.45 11.07
N ASN A 34 8.26 3.00 11.87
CA ASN A 34 6.85 3.07 11.49
C ASN A 34 6.51 4.38 10.78
N LEU A 35 5.49 4.34 9.93
CA LEU A 35 4.89 5.51 9.31
C LEU A 35 3.38 5.51 9.57
N GLY A 36 2.96 6.44 10.43
CA GLY A 36 1.55 6.69 10.76
C GLY A 36 0.85 5.50 11.45
N ALA A 37 -0.48 5.58 11.47
CA ALA A 37 -1.35 4.61 12.16
C ALA A 37 -1.76 3.42 11.29
N ALA A 38 -1.59 3.49 9.97
CA ALA A 38 -2.07 2.48 9.02
C ALA A 38 -1.22 1.21 8.95
N GLY A 39 -0.23 1.04 9.84
CA GLY A 39 0.68 -0.10 9.82
C GLY A 39 1.55 -0.14 8.56
N THR A 40 2.33 0.91 8.34
CA THR A 40 3.37 0.96 7.30
C THR A 40 4.73 0.99 7.99
N PHE A 41 5.66 0.13 7.59
CA PHE A 41 6.97 0.03 8.23
C PHE A 41 8.10 -0.12 7.22
N VAL A 42 9.25 0.47 7.52
CA VAL A 42 10.53 0.25 6.82
C VAL A 42 11.43 -0.55 7.77
N VAL A 43 12.09 -1.59 7.26
CA VAL A 43 12.91 -2.52 8.03
C VAL A 43 14.29 -2.59 7.38
N ARG A 44 15.33 -2.13 8.08
CA ARG A 44 16.70 -2.05 7.54
C ARG A 44 17.58 -3.25 7.92
N GLY A 45 17.19 -3.99 8.95
CA GLY A 45 17.89 -5.19 9.41
C GLY A 45 17.96 -6.29 8.35
N ALA A 46 19.01 -7.10 8.42
CA ALA A 46 19.20 -8.24 7.54
C ALA A 46 18.25 -9.39 7.93
N ILE A 47 17.07 -9.45 7.30
CA ILE A 47 16.07 -10.48 7.57
C ILE A 47 15.33 -10.86 6.28
N GLY A 48 15.04 -12.15 6.09
CA GLY A 48 14.25 -12.62 4.95
C GLY A 48 12.76 -12.31 5.10
N GLN A 49 12.03 -12.17 3.98
CA GLN A 49 10.60 -11.82 4.00
C GLN A 49 9.74 -12.78 4.83
N ALA A 50 10.01 -14.09 4.78
CA ALA A 50 9.24 -15.09 5.54
C ALA A 50 9.46 -14.95 7.05
N ALA A 51 10.71 -14.81 7.48
CA ALA A 51 11.06 -14.58 8.89
C ALA A 51 10.48 -13.27 9.40
N LEU A 52 10.56 -12.19 8.60
CA LEU A 52 9.98 -10.89 8.96
C LEU A 52 8.46 -10.98 9.14
N ARG A 53 7.77 -11.70 8.25
CA ARG A 53 6.32 -11.93 8.38
C ARG A 53 5.99 -12.66 9.67
N ALA A 54 6.70 -13.74 9.98
CA ALA A 54 6.48 -14.50 11.20
C ALA A 54 6.67 -13.63 12.45
N GLU A 55 7.72 -12.80 12.45
CA GLU A 55 8.05 -11.94 13.58
C GLU A 55 7.02 -10.83 13.82
N PHE A 56 6.52 -10.21 12.74
CA PHE A 56 5.40 -9.27 12.84
C PHE A 56 4.14 -9.96 13.37
N LEU A 57 3.74 -11.08 12.77
CA LEU A 57 2.47 -11.75 13.11
C LEU A 57 2.44 -12.27 14.54
N ARG A 58 3.55 -12.79 15.06
CA ARG A 58 3.65 -13.30 16.44
C ARG A 58 3.42 -12.23 17.51
N ARG A 59 3.61 -10.95 17.15
CA ARG A 59 3.50 -9.80 18.07
C ARG A 59 2.14 -9.09 17.97
N LEU A 60 1.26 -9.53 17.07
CA LEU A 60 -0.07 -8.94 16.91
C LEU A 60 -1.11 -9.70 17.74
N PRO A 61 -2.03 -8.99 18.41
CA PRO A 61 -3.13 -9.62 19.12
C PRO A 61 -4.26 -10.07 18.18
N PHE A 62 -4.05 -10.03 16.86
CA PHE A 62 -5.05 -10.36 15.85
C PHE A 62 -4.42 -10.90 14.57
N ALA A 63 -5.22 -11.64 13.79
CA ALA A 63 -4.84 -12.02 12.44
C ALA A 63 -4.76 -10.77 11.53
N CYS A 64 -3.62 -10.62 10.86
CA CYS A 64 -3.37 -9.53 9.94
C CYS A 64 -2.69 -10.05 8.67
N ASP A 65 -3.02 -9.44 7.53
CA ASP A 65 -2.31 -9.71 6.30
C ASP A 65 -1.25 -8.65 6.08
N LEU A 66 -0.09 -9.15 5.69
CA LEU A 66 1.08 -8.33 5.44
C LEU A 66 1.42 -8.37 3.96
N MET A 67 1.64 -7.20 3.38
CA MET A 67 2.29 -7.07 2.09
C MET A 67 3.72 -6.62 2.35
N VAL A 68 4.65 -7.56 2.22
CA VAL A 68 6.09 -7.31 2.36
C VAL A 68 6.70 -7.19 0.97
N CYS A 69 7.34 -6.06 0.68
CA CYS A 69 8.03 -5.81 -0.58
C CYS A 69 9.46 -5.31 -0.36
N GLU A 70 10.28 -5.43 -1.39
CA GLU A 70 11.64 -4.88 -1.37
C GLU A 70 11.60 -3.36 -1.49
N GLY A 71 12.39 -2.66 -0.67
CA GLY A 71 12.49 -1.19 -0.73
C GLY A 71 12.94 -0.70 -2.11
N ARG A 72 13.82 -1.45 -2.79
CA ARG A 72 14.26 -1.12 -4.16
C ARG A 72 13.09 -1.05 -5.16
N ASP A 73 12.05 -1.84 -4.98
CA ASP A 73 10.92 -1.87 -5.92
C ASP A 73 10.06 -0.61 -5.73
N LEU A 74 9.95 -0.10 -4.49
CA LEU A 74 9.29 1.17 -4.18
C LEU A 74 10.13 2.37 -4.64
N LEU A 75 11.46 2.33 -4.48
CA LEU A 75 12.35 3.37 -5.00
C LEU A 75 12.25 3.48 -6.53
N LYS A 76 12.26 2.35 -7.24
CA LYS A 76 12.01 2.32 -8.70
C LYS A 76 10.64 2.88 -9.06
N LEU A 77 9.61 2.56 -8.26
CA LEU A 77 8.27 3.11 -8.48
C LEU A 77 8.24 4.63 -8.26
N GLY A 78 8.89 5.13 -7.21
CA GLY A 78 8.98 6.56 -6.92
C GLY A 78 9.69 7.34 -8.02
N ALA A 79 10.83 6.83 -8.49
CA ALA A 79 11.63 7.45 -9.55
C ALA A 79 10.96 7.46 -10.92
N ALA A 80 10.00 6.55 -11.16
CA ALA A 80 9.24 6.51 -12.40
C ALA A 80 8.13 7.57 -12.48
N GLU A 81 7.88 8.30 -11.38
CA GLU A 81 6.84 9.33 -11.25
C GLU A 81 5.51 8.95 -11.92
N PRO A 82 4.90 7.82 -11.53
CA PRO A 82 3.88 7.18 -12.33
C PRO A 82 2.50 7.87 -12.23
N PHE A 83 2.46 8.98 -11.49
CA PHE A 83 1.34 9.89 -11.43
C PHE A 83 1.85 11.29 -11.80
N PRO A 84 1.87 11.64 -13.09
CA PRO A 84 2.25 12.98 -13.52
C PRO A 84 1.38 14.03 -12.83
N ASP A 85 1.91 15.25 -12.68
CA ASP A 85 1.28 16.28 -11.87
C ASP A 85 -0.15 16.56 -12.34
N SER A 86 -1.10 16.23 -11.48
CA SER A 86 -2.53 16.39 -11.73
C SER A 86 -3.04 17.61 -10.97
N SER A 87 -2.36 18.76 -11.14
CA SER A 87 -2.72 20.03 -10.51
C SER A 87 -4.12 20.54 -10.90
N GLU A 88 -4.74 19.92 -11.90
CA GLU A 88 -6.04 20.30 -12.44
C GLU A 88 -7.25 19.79 -11.65
N ASN A 89 -7.09 18.83 -10.72
CA ASN A 89 -8.22 18.30 -9.95
C ASN A 89 -7.90 18.05 -8.46
N PRO A 90 -8.32 18.93 -7.54
CA PRO A 90 -8.04 18.80 -6.11
C PRO A 90 -8.73 17.59 -5.45
N ASP A 91 -9.81 17.06 -6.06
CA ASP A 91 -10.52 15.88 -5.56
C ASP A 91 -9.86 14.56 -5.99
N LEU A 92 -8.89 14.64 -6.91
CA LEU A 92 -8.17 13.48 -7.41
C LEU A 92 -7.11 13.03 -6.41
N ARG A 93 -7.35 11.88 -5.80
CA ARG A 93 -6.39 11.21 -4.91
C ARG A 93 -5.64 10.12 -5.65
N ARG A 94 -4.37 10.00 -5.35
CA ARG A 94 -3.46 9.02 -5.95
C ARG A 94 -3.20 7.91 -4.94
N PHE A 95 -3.37 6.67 -5.36
CA PHE A 95 -3.27 5.50 -4.50
C PHE A 95 -2.45 4.40 -5.16
N VAL A 96 -1.71 3.66 -4.34
CA VAL A 96 -1.01 2.44 -4.74
C VAL A 96 -1.59 1.30 -3.94
N SER A 97 -2.10 0.28 -4.65
CA SER A 97 -2.53 -0.97 -4.04
C SER A 97 -1.43 -2.00 -4.17
N ILE A 98 -0.91 -2.44 -3.03
CA ILE A 98 0.13 -3.46 -2.95
C ILE A 98 -0.56 -4.82 -2.91
N LEU A 99 -0.39 -5.62 -3.96
CA LEU A 99 -0.97 -6.95 -4.05
C LEU A 99 -0.15 -7.98 -3.28
N ALA A 100 -0.82 -8.97 -2.68
CA ALA A 100 -0.18 -10.08 -1.99
C ALA A 100 0.69 -10.95 -2.91
N ARG A 101 0.34 -11.01 -4.20
CA ARG A 101 1.10 -11.69 -5.26
C ARG A 101 1.03 -10.87 -6.56
N ARG A 102 1.97 -11.10 -7.46
CA ARG A 102 1.95 -10.49 -8.81
C ARG A 102 0.73 -10.99 -9.59
N LEU A 103 0.19 -10.13 -10.45
CA LEU A 103 -0.85 -10.55 -11.39
C LEU A 103 -0.24 -11.52 -12.42
N PRO A 104 -0.95 -12.59 -12.80
CA PRO A 104 -0.46 -13.54 -13.79
C PRO A 104 -0.38 -12.92 -15.19
N LYS A 105 -1.23 -11.93 -15.47
CA LYS A 105 -1.28 -11.19 -16.74
C LYS A 105 -1.51 -9.71 -16.46
N PRO A 106 -0.88 -8.80 -17.21
CA PRO A 106 -1.19 -7.38 -17.13
C PRO A 106 -2.68 -7.12 -17.44
N PRO A 107 -3.36 -6.23 -16.71
CA PRO A 107 -4.71 -5.81 -17.07
C PRO A 107 -4.70 -4.91 -18.29
N VAL A 108 -5.84 -4.83 -18.98
CA VAL A 108 -6.12 -3.76 -19.94
C VAL A 108 -6.27 -2.44 -19.18
N LEU A 109 -5.60 -1.40 -19.67
CA LEU A 109 -5.56 -0.06 -19.06
C LEU A 109 -5.90 1.02 -20.11
N PRO A 110 -6.47 2.17 -19.69
CA PRO A 110 -6.98 2.44 -18.36
C PRO A 110 -8.25 1.60 -18.07
N TRP A 111 -8.50 1.30 -16.80
CA TRP A 111 -9.74 0.62 -16.37
C TRP A 111 -10.39 1.40 -15.25
N SER A 112 -11.67 1.74 -15.40
CA SER A 112 -12.40 2.55 -14.43
C SER A 112 -13.61 1.83 -13.83
N TYR A 113 -13.94 2.19 -12.59
CA TYR A 113 -15.10 1.70 -11.88
C TYR A 113 -15.77 2.78 -11.03
N PRO A 114 -17.10 2.98 -11.16
CA PRO A 114 -17.94 2.50 -12.27
C PRO A 114 -17.39 2.92 -13.64
N ALA A 115 -17.81 2.26 -14.73
CA ALA A 115 -17.41 2.64 -16.07
C ALA A 115 -18.03 4.00 -16.47
N GLY A 116 -17.40 4.70 -17.42
CA GLY A 116 -17.88 6.00 -17.90
C GLY A 116 -17.50 7.18 -17.00
N GLU A 117 -18.20 8.31 -17.14
CA GLU A 117 -17.85 9.58 -16.50
C GLU A 117 -18.08 9.63 -14.98
N GLN A 118 -18.78 8.66 -14.42
CA GLN A 118 -19.07 8.60 -12.99
C GLN A 118 -18.07 7.74 -12.20
N TRP A 119 -16.92 7.44 -12.82
CA TRP A 119 -15.89 6.61 -12.19
C TRP A 119 -15.38 7.23 -10.88
N GLN A 120 -15.10 6.35 -9.91
CA GLN A 120 -14.49 6.72 -8.63
C GLN A 120 -13.12 6.08 -8.44
N VAL A 121 -12.86 4.92 -9.04
CA VAL A 121 -11.55 4.27 -9.06
C VAL A 121 -11.13 4.12 -10.52
N SER A 122 -9.95 4.60 -10.88
CA SER A 122 -9.38 4.44 -12.23
C SER A 122 -7.97 3.89 -12.12
N LEU A 123 -7.74 2.72 -12.70
CA LEU A 123 -6.44 2.07 -12.77
C LEU A 123 -5.69 2.66 -13.96
N VAL A 124 -4.51 3.19 -13.67
CA VAL A 124 -3.67 3.90 -14.65
C VAL A 124 -2.37 3.16 -14.94
N GLY A 125 -2.01 2.18 -14.11
CA GLY A 125 -0.75 1.46 -14.28
C GLY A 125 -0.63 0.24 -13.37
N VAL A 126 0.27 -0.67 -13.75
CA VAL A 126 0.71 -1.79 -12.91
C VAL A 126 2.22 -1.91 -13.03
N SER A 127 2.91 -1.95 -11.88
CA SER A 127 4.35 -2.21 -11.80
C SER A 127 4.60 -3.35 -10.82
N GLY A 128 4.89 -4.54 -11.35
CA GLY A 128 5.08 -5.76 -10.56
C GLY A 128 3.83 -6.13 -9.74
N ARG A 129 3.83 -5.83 -8.44
CA ARG A 129 2.68 -6.05 -7.53
C ARG A 129 1.96 -4.76 -7.13
N PHE A 130 2.40 -3.63 -7.65
CA PHE A 130 1.83 -2.32 -7.35
C PHE A 130 0.82 -1.97 -8.43
N VAL A 131 -0.44 -1.85 -8.04
CA VAL A 131 -1.49 -1.32 -8.90
C VAL A 131 -1.66 0.17 -8.59
N LEU A 132 -1.58 0.97 -9.63
CA LEU A 132 -1.66 2.42 -9.55
C LEU A 132 -3.07 2.84 -9.89
N CYS A 133 -3.71 3.57 -8.98
CA CYS A 133 -5.04 4.07 -9.21
C CYS A 133 -5.21 5.53 -8.82
N HIS A 134 -5.98 6.22 -9.64
CA HIS A 134 -6.67 7.43 -9.27
C HIS A 134 -7.95 7.08 -8.53
N TRP A 135 -8.28 7.94 -7.58
CA TRP A 135 -9.54 7.92 -6.90
C TRP A 135 -10.14 9.31 -6.87
N ARG A 136 -11.44 9.41 -7.09
CA ARG A 136 -12.20 10.63 -6.83
C ARG A 136 -13.54 10.28 -6.24
N ARG A 137 -14.10 11.19 -5.45
CA ARG A 137 -15.46 11.02 -4.97
C ARG A 137 -16.43 11.36 -6.09
N PHE A 138 -17.48 10.57 -6.24
CA PHE A 138 -18.60 10.89 -7.10
C PHE A 138 -19.91 10.66 -6.33
N GLY A 139 -20.73 11.70 -6.21
CA GLY A 139 -21.95 11.66 -5.40
C GLY A 139 -21.71 11.52 -3.89
N THR A 140 -22.71 11.04 -3.17
CA THR A 140 -22.72 10.99 -1.69
C THR A 140 -21.94 9.81 -1.11
N SER A 141 -21.78 8.71 -1.86
CA SER A 141 -21.05 7.52 -1.42
C SER A 141 -19.66 7.41 -2.08
N GLY A 142 -18.65 7.14 -1.26
CA GLY A 142 -17.28 6.92 -1.73
C GLY A 142 -16.96 5.43 -1.84
N LEU A 143 -16.49 4.98 -3.00
CA LEU A 143 -16.00 3.61 -3.15
C LEU A 143 -14.62 3.48 -2.52
N GLU A 144 -14.43 2.44 -1.72
CA GLU A 144 -13.14 2.15 -1.09
C GLU A 144 -12.20 1.49 -2.14
N PRO A 145 -11.04 2.10 -2.48
CA PRO A 145 -10.19 1.61 -3.55
C PRO A 145 -9.74 0.16 -3.38
N ASN A 146 -9.34 -0.26 -2.17
CA ASN A 146 -8.82 -1.60 -1.93
C ASN A 146 -9.87 -2.67 -2.27
N THR A 147 -11.13 -2.44 -1.87
CA THR A 147 -12.27 -3.33 -2.14
C THR A 147 -12.49 -3.51 -3.64
N ILE A 148 -12.42 -2.42 -4.41
CA ILE A 148 -12.56 -2.49 -5.87
C ILE A 148 -11.40 -3.24 -6.52
N ILE A 149 -10.16 -3.00 -6.07
CA ILE A 149 -8.96 -3.70 -6.57
C ILE A 149 -9.01 -5.19 -6.26
N GLU A 150 -9.35 -5.58 -5.02
CA GLU A 150 -9.47 -6.98 -4.62
C GLU A 150 -10.56 -7.68 -5.44
N LYS A 151 -11.73 -7.04 -5.62
CA LYS A 151 -12.83 -7.58 -6.43
C LYS A 151 -12.43 -7.75 -7.90
N ARG A 152 -11.70 -6.79 -8.46
CA ARG A 152 -11.27 -6.81 -9.88
C ARG A 152 -10.25 -7.92 -10.18
N PHE A 153 -9.35 -8.20 -9.23
CA PHE A 153 -8.22 -9.12 -9.47
C PHE A 153 -8.31 -10.46 -8.76
N GLY A 154 -9.19 -10.61 -7.77
CA GLY A 154 -9.21 -11.82 -6.92
C GLY A 154 -7.91 -12.01 -6.13
N VAL A 155 -7.20 -10.91 -5.86
CA VAL A 155 -5.93 -10.90 -5.13
C VAL A 155 -6.07 -9.97 -3.94
N ARG A 156 -5.72 -10.47 -2.75
CA ARG A 156 -5.69 -9.69 -1.52
C ARG A 156 -4.71 -8.52 -1.69
N ALA A 157 -5.11 -7.35 -1.23
CA ALA A 157 -4.36 -6.11 -1.40
C ALA A 157 -4.37 -5.28 -0.12
N THR A 158 -3.47 -4.30 -0.06
CA THR A 158 -3.59 -3.17 0.85
C THR A 158 -3.28 -1.89 0.09
N THR A 159 -4.11 -0.87 0.24
CA THR A 159 -3.95 0.40 -0.46
C THR A 159 -3.30 1.46 0.42
N ARG A 160 -2.42 2.27 -0.15
CA ARG A 160 -1.79 3.43 0.49
C ARG A 160 -1.88 4.65 -0.41
N ASN A 161 -2.03 5.82 0.19
CA ASN A 161 -1.97 7.08 -0.53
C ASN A 161 -0.57 7.25 -1.13
N TRP A 162 -0.47 7.85 -2.31
CA TRP A 162 0.80 8.10 -2.97
C TRP A 162 1.78 8.89 -2.10
N ASN A 163 1.31 9.88 -1.33
CA ASN A 163 2.13 10.63 -0.38
C ASN A 163 2.73 9.73 0.71
N THR A 164 2.03 8.66 1.11
CA THR A 164 2.60 7.65 2.01
C THR A 164 3.72 6.88 1.34
N ILE A 165 3.56 6.51 0.07
CA ILE A 165 4.61 5.82 -0.70
C ILE A 165 5.83 6.72 -0.87
N LEU A 166 5.64 8.00 -1.20
CA LEU A 166 6.72 8.99 -1.31
C LEU A 166 7.50 9.13 0.01
N ARG A 167 6.81 9.22 1.15
CA ARG A 167 7.46 9.24 2.47
C ARG A 167 8.20 7.94 2.78
N VAL A 168 7.68 6.79 2.35
CA VAL A 168 8.41 5.52 2.45
C VAL A 168 9.70 5.58 1.60
N CYS A 169 9.64 6.12 0.38
CA CYS A 169 10.82 6.30 -0.46
C CYS A 169 11.86 7.22 0.20
N GLN A 170 11.44 8.33 0.83
CA GLN A 170 12.32 9.20 1.62
C GLN A 170 12.99 8.43 2.76
N LEU A 171 12.22 7.63 3.51
CA LEU A 171 12.76 6.78 4.59
C LEU A 171 13.67 5.64 4.10
N LEU A 172 13.65 5.30 2.81
CA LEU A 172 14.50 4.27 2.20
C LEU A 172 15.81 4.84 1.64
N GLN A 173 15.89 6.15 1.42
CA GLN A 173 17.12 6.80 1.01
C GLN A 173 18.19 6.67 2.12
N PRO A 174 19.49 6.66 1.76
CA PRO A 174 20.58 6.65 2.73
C PRO A 174 20.53 7.83 3.69
#